data_AF-A0A662HVG2-F1
#
_entry.id   AF-A0A662HVG2-F1
#
_cell.length_a   1.000
_cell.length_b   1.000
_cell.length_c   1.000
_cell.angle_alpha   90.00
_cell.angle_beta   90.00
_cell.angle_gamma   90.00
#
_symmetry.space_group_name_H-M   'P 1'
#
loop_
_entity.id
_entity.type
_entity.pdbx_description
1 polymer ?
#
loop_
_entity_poly.entity_id
_entity_poly.type
_entity_poly.pdbx_seq_one_letter_code
_entity_poly.pdbx_strand_id
1 'polypeptide(L)'
;MNSIDVYSFIAGIIYAQIINIYESLRWIGRLWSLEPPLPPAPSKPNNDGYHLVLAIAYILPFLPLAMIDFASAALGVITTWTFNDLTWHFWSVKPKYWARWMRFYFNPTDRRVVWYARMKLFSIPVSPSLMFFSTIMRVIIMIILCYF
;
A
#
# COMPACT_ATOMS: atom_id res chain seq x y z
N MET A 1 -12.71 -8.52 18.39
CA MET A 1 -12.87 -9.09 17.05
C MET A 1 -13.87 -10.23 17.08
N ASN A 2 -15.01 -10.03 16.44
CA ASN A 2 -15.93 -11.11 16.09
C ASN A 2 -15.35 -11.93 14.92
N SER A 3 -16.05 -12.98 14.48
CA SER A 3 -15.60 -13.82 13.37
C SER A 3 -15.50 -13.05 12.05
N ILE A 4 -16.41 -12.10 11.78
CA ILE A 4 -16.44 -11.27 10.58
C ILE A 4 -15.20 -10.37 10.51
N ASP A 5 -14.75 -9.80 11.62
CA ASP A 5 -13.53 -8.99 11.70
C ASP A 5 -12.30 -9.81 11.35
N VAL A 6 -12.21 -11.04 11.89
CA VAL A 6 -11.10 -11.96 11.60
C VAL A 6 -11.07 -12.33 10.12
N TYR A 7 -12.22 -12.65 9.53
CA TYR A 7 -12.31 -12.93 8.10
C TYR A 7 -11.95 -11.71 7.25
N SER A 8 -12.40 -10.52 7.64
CA SER A 8 -12.11 -9.27 6.92
C SER A 8 -10.63 -8.94 6.95
N PHE A 9 -10.00 -9.10 8.11
CA PHE A 9 -8.55 -8.92 8.28
C PHE A 9 -7.75 -9.91 7.42
N ILE A 10 -8.07 -11.21 7.50
CA ILE A 10 -7.39 -12.25 6.71
C ILE A 10 -7.59 -12.02 5.20
N ALA A 11 -8.83 -11.75 4.77
CA ALA A 11 -9.14 -11.43 3.38
C ALA A 11 -8.35 -10.20 2.93
N GLY A 12 -8.24 -9.18 3.78
CA GLY A 12 -7.47 -7.98 3.53
C GLY A 12 -5.98 -8.27 3.27
N ILE A 13 -5.36 -9.11 4.11
CA ILE A 13 -3.96 -9.55 3.94
C ILE A 13 -3.76 -10.31 2.64
N ILE A 14 -4.62 -11.29 2.36
CA ILE A 14 -4.52 -12.13 1.15
C ILE A 14 -4.68 -11.26 -0.09
N TYR A 15 -5.70 -10.40 -0.11
CA TYR A 15 -5.98 -9.55 -1.25
C TYR A 15 -4.87 -8.53 -1.49
N ALA A 16 -4.23 -8.01 -0.44
CA ALA A 16 -3.03 -7.17 -0.58
C ALA A 16 -1.90 -7.89 -1.34
N GLN A 17 -1.68 -9.19 -1.11
CA GLN A 17 -0.64 -9.94 -1.82
C GLN A 17 -0.96 -10.10 -3.30
N ILE A 18 -2.24 -10.29 -3.64
CA ILE A 18 -2.70 -10.34 -5.04
C ILE A 18 -2.39 -9.01 -5.74
N ILE A 19 -2.73 -7.89 -5.10
CA ILE A 19 -2.42 -6.55 -5.63
C ILE A 19 -0.91 -6.39 -5.77
N ASN A 20 -0.12 -6.74 -4.75
CA ASN A 20 1.34 -6.60 -4.80
C ASN A 20 1.99 -7.36 -5.97
N ILE A 21 1.55 -8.60 -6.21
CA ILE A 21 2.04 -9.41 -7.33
C ILE A 21 1.66 -8.72 -8.65
N TYR A 22 0.40 -8.31 -8.80
CA TYR A 22 -0.06 -7.58 -9.98
C TYR A 22 0.73 -6.30 -10.22
N GLU A 23 0.93 -5.47 -9.20
CA GLU A 23 1.69 -4.23 -9.29
C GLU A 23 3.15 -4.48 -9.64
N SER A 24 3.77 -5.49 -9.02
CA SER A 24 5.15 -5.88 -9.30
C SER A 24 5.29 -6.28 -10.78
N LEU A 25 4.38 -7.10 -11.29
CA LEU A 25 4.38 -7.51 -12.69
C LEU A 25 4.06 -6.35 -13.64
N ARG A 26 3.11 -5.47 -13.30
CA ARG A 26 2.72 -4.33 -14.14
C ARG A 26 3.83 -3.28 -14.25
N TRP A 27 4.45 -2.92 -13.14
CA TRP A 27 5.38 -1.79 -13.08
C TRP A 27 6.83 -2.18 -13.29
N ILE A 28 7.20 -3.40 -12.90
CA ILE A 28 8.58 -3.89 -12.97
C ILE A 28 8.73 -4.97 -14.05
N GLY A 29 7.63 -5.63 -14.44
CA GLY A 29 7.63 -6.73 -15.41
C GLY A 29 7.97 -8.08 -14.80
N ARG A 30 8.48 -8.13 -13.57
CA ARG A 30 8.97 -9.34 -12.89
C ARG A 30 8.85 -9.19 -11.37
N LEU A 31 8.83 -10.34 -10.68
CA LEU A 31 9.00 -10.39 -9.23
C LEU A 31 10.48 -10.32 -8.85
N TRP A 32 10.77 -9.74 -7.70
CA TRP A 32 12.10 -9.71 -7.08
C TRP A 32 13.24 -9.21 -7.98
N SER A 33 13.02 -8.17 -8.77
CA SER A 33 14.02 -7.67 -9.71
C SER A 33 14.62 -6.32 -9.34
N LEU A 34 13.97 -5.52 -8.49
CA LEU A 34 14.50 -4.21 -8.10
C LEU A 34 15.72 -4.34 -7.18
N GLU A 35 16.64 -3.40 -7.38
CA GLU A 35 17.83 -3.20 -6.56
C GLU A 35 17.84 -1.76 -6.00
N PRO A 36 18.23 -1.55 -4.74
CA PRO A 36 18.38 -0.21 -4.17
C PRO A 36 19.67 0.48 -4.65
N PRO A 37 19.73 1.83 -4.62
CA PRO A 37 18.66 2.76 -4.24
C PRO A 37 17.70 3.04 -5.41
N LEU A 38 16.46 3.45 -5.11
CA LEU A 38 15.66 4.11 -6.14
C LEU A 38 16.32 5.44 -6.51
N PRO A 39 16.57 5.71 -7.80
CA PRO A 39 16.92 7.06 -8.21
C PRO A 39 15.77 8.00 -7.78
N PRO A 40 16.07 9.25 -7.37
CA PRO A 40 15.04 10.27 -7.18
C PRO A 40 14.14 10.35 -8.41
N ALA A 41 12.85 10.65 -8.21
CA ALA A 41 11.92 10.75 -9.33
C ALA A 41 12.44 11.82 -10.32
N PRO A 42 12.78 11.45 -11.57
CA PRO A 42 13.47 12.36 -12.49
C PRO A 42 12.58 13.52 -12.94
N SER A 43 11.25 13.32 -12.92
CA SER A 43 10.25 14.34 -13.21
C SER A 43 8.87 13.93 -12.69
N LYS A 44 7.94 14.90 -12.64
CA LYS A 44 6.53 14.65 -12.35
C LYS A 44 5.90 13.88 -13.53
N PRO A 45 5.34 12.68 -13.32
CA PRO A 45 4.76 11.88 -14.40
C PRO A 45 3.41 12.43 -14.87
N ASN A 46 2.99 12.01 -16.07
CA ASN A 46 1.63 12.23 -16.54
C ASN A 46 0.61 11.57 -15.61
N ASN A 47 -0.50 12.26 -15.39
CA ASN A 47 -1.49 11.85 -14.42
C ASN A 47 -2.53 10.91 -15.02
N ASP A 48 -2.19 9.63 -15.10
CA ASP A 48 -3.04 8.59 -15.69
C ASP A 48 -4.19 8.15 -14.78
N GLY A 49 -4.18 8.53 -13.50
CA GLY A 49 -5.19 8.13 -12.53
C GLY A 49 -4.99 6.74 -11.94
N TYR A 50 -3.79 6.16 -12.12
CA TYR A 50 -3.52 4.82 -11.61
C TYR A 50 -3.84 4.64 -10.12
N HIS A 51 -3.45 5.58 -9.27
CA HIS A 51 -3.65 5.46 -7.83
C HIS A 51 -5.11 5.67 -7.43
N LEU A 52 -5.90 6.37 -8.26
CA LEU A 52 -7.35 6.44 -8.08
C LEU A 52 -7.99 5.07 -8.35
N VAL A 53 -7.59 4.39 -9.43
CA VAL A 53 -8.07 3.03 -9.72
C VAL A 53 -7.65 2.06 -8.61
N LEU A 54 -6.43 2.18 -8.12
CA LEU A 54 -5.93 1.37 -7.02
C LEU A 54 -6.71 1.60 -5.72
N ALA A 55 -7.03 2.84 -5.38
CA ALA A 55 -7.87 3.17 -4.23
C ALA A 55 -9.27 2.56 -4.33
N ILE A 56 -9.88 2.58 -5.52
CA ILE A 56 -11.16 1.89 -5.77
C ILE A 56 -11.00 0.37 -5.61
N ALA A 57 -9.90 -0.20 -6.11
CA ALA A 57 -9.63 -1.63 -6.00
C ALA A 57 -9.51 -2.09 -4.54
N TYR A 58 -8.98 -1.27 -3.62
CA TYR A 58 -8.95 -1.59 -2.19
C TYR A 58 -10.33 -1.68 -1.56
N ILE A 59 -11.31 -0.92 -2.07
CA ILE A 59 -12.66 -0.85 -1.52
C ILE A 59 -13.56 -1.93 -2.10
N LEU A 60 -13.43 -2.19 -3.40
CA LEU A 60 -14.38 -2.98 -4.20
C LEU A 60 -14.74 -4.35 -3.60
N PRO A 61 -13.79 -5.18 -3.11
CA PRO A 61 -14.13 -6.49 -2.54
C PRO A 61 -14.95 -6.42 -1.24
N PHE A 62 -14.88 -5.30 -0.53
CA PHE A 62 -15.52 -5.12 0.77
C PHE A 62 -16.84 -4.34 0.69
N LEU A 63 -17.23 -3.83 -0.49
CA LEU A 63 -18.49 -3.12 -0.68
C LEU A 63 -19.73 -3.92 -0.25
N PRO A 64 -19.87 -5.22 -0.58
CA PRO A 64 -21.02 -6.00 -0.11
C PRO A 64 -21.06 -6.11 1.42
N LEU A 65 -19.89 -6.26 2.05
CA LEU A 65 -19.78 -6.34 3.50
C LEU A 65 -20.14 -5.00 4.16
N ALA A 66 -19.75 -3.87 3.56
CA ALA A 66 -20.03 -2.53 4.09
C ALA A 66 -21.54 -2.22 4.22
N MET A 67 -22.41 -2.93 3.49
CA MET A 67 -23.86 -2.79 3.61
C MET A 67 -24.44 -3.49 4.85
N ILE A 68 -23.67 -4.39 5.48
CA ILE A 68 -24.11 -5.22 6.60
C ILE A 68 -23.30 -4.87 7.86
N ASP A 69 -21.99 -4.78 7.72
CA ASP A 69 -21.05 -4.41 8.78
C ASP A 69 -19.99 -3.46 8.23
N PHE A 70 -20.21 -2.16 8.46
CA PHE A 70 -19.31 -1.12 8.00
C PHE A 70 -17.93 -1.19 8.68
N ALA A 71 -17.87 -1.56 9.96
CA ALA A 71 -16.63 -1.58 10.72
C ALA A 71 -15.71 -2.69 10.23
N SER A 72 -16.24 -3.92 10.05
CA SER A 72 -15.46 -5.02 9.49
C SER A 72 -15.04 -4.76 8.04
N ALA A 73 -15.89 -4.13 7.23
CA ALA A 73 -15.52 -3.73 5.87
C ALA A 73 -14.39 -2.69 5.86
N ALA A 74 -14.48 -1.65 6.70
CA ALA A 74 -13.44 -0.65 6.85
C ALA A 74 -12.12 -1.27 7.32
N LEU A 75 -12.19 -2.24 8.25
CA LEU A 75 -11.03 -3.03 8.67
C LEU A 75 -10.40 -3.74 7.46
N GLY A 76 -11.19 -4.47 6.67
CA GLY A 76 -10.71 -5.14 5.46
C GLY A 76 -10.00 -4.20 4.48
N VAL A 77 -10.60 -3.04 4.18
CA VAL A 77 -10.03 -2.02 3.28
C VAL A 77 -8.71 -1.48 3.82
N ILE A 78 -8.67 -1.08 5.10
CA ILE A 78 -7.47 -0.54 5.74
C ILE A 78 -6.38 -1.61 5.84
N THR A 79 -6.74 -2.86 6.15
CA THR A 79 -5.79 -3.97 6.16
C THR A 79 -5.22 -4.20 4.77
N THR A 80 -6.04 -4.25 3.71
CA THR A 80 -5.55 -4.38 2.33
C THR A 80 -4.57 -3.26 1.99
N TRP A 81 -4.94 -2.00 2.22
CA TRP A 81 -4.09 -0.87 1.86
C TRP A 81 -2.79 -0.87 2.68
N THR A 82 -2.86 -1.14 3.98
CA THR A 82 -1.68 -1.18 4.85
C THR A 82 -0.72 -2.29 4.43
N PHE A 83 -1.25 -3.50 4.18
CA PHE A 83 -0.41 -4.62 3.77
C PHE A 83 0.11 -4.47 2.34
N ASN A 84 -0.62 -3.82 1.43
CA ASN A 84 -0.09 -3.53 0.10
C ASN A 84 1.20 -2.71 0.22
N ASP A 85 1.15 -1.55 0.88
CA ASP A 85 2.32 -0.69 1.05
C ASP A 85 3.47 -1.38 1.81
N LEU A 86 3.16 -2.12 2.89
CA LEU A 86 4.18 -2.79 3.70
C LEU A 86 4.86 -3.95 2.96
N THR A 87 4.12 -4.68 2.13
CA THR A 87 4.57 -5.96 1.59
C THR A 87 4.85 -5.95 0.10
N TRP A 88 4.47 -4.91 -0.64
CA TRP A 88 4.82 -4.75 -2.06
C TRP A 88 6.31 -4.91 -2.31
N HIS A 89 7.15 -4.35 -1.43
CA HIS A 89 8.61 -4.45 -1.52
C HIS A 89 9.11 -5.89 -1.51
N PHE A 90 8.44 -6.79 -0.79
CA PHE A 90 8.80 -8.20 -0.72
C PHE A 90 8.48 -8.97 -1.99
N TRP A 91 7.66 -8.42 -2.89
CA TRP A 91 7.37 -8.98 -4.21
C TRP A 91 8.19 -8.33 -5.31
N SER A 92 8.62 -7.09 -5.10
CA SER A 92 9.28 -6.26 -6.11
C SER A 92 10.80 -6.23 -6.01
N VAL A 93 11.35 -6.28 -4.80
CA VAL A 93 12.77 -6.09 -4.51
C VAL A 93 13.45 -7.43 -4.29
N LYS A 94 14.70 -7.59 -4.76
CA LYS A 94 15.48 -8.82 -4.50
C LYS A 94 15.58 -9.08 -2.98
N PRO A 95 15.35 -10.32 -2.50
CA PRO A 95 15.36 -10.64 -1.07
C PRO A 95 16.60 -10.18 -0.30
N LYS A 96 17.79 -10.32 -0.91
CA LYS A 96 19.06 -9.86 -0.32
C LYS A 96 19.11 -8.36 -0.01
N TYR A 97 18.19 -7.56 -0.56
CA TYR A 97 18.11 -6.11 -0.35
C TYR A 97 16.93 -5.65 0.50
N TRP A 98 16.07 -6.54 0.99
CA TRP A 98 14.85 -6.14 1.73
C TRP A 98 15.14 -5.25 2.94
N ALA A 99 16.09 -5.61 3.79
CA ALA A 99 16.44 -4.81 4.96
C ALA A 99 16.92 -3.40 4.57
N ARG A 100 17.77 -3.31 3.54
CA ARG A 100 18.26 -2.02 3.02
C ARG A 100 17.12 -1.20 2.44
N TRP A 101 16.21 -1.85 1.73
CA TRP A 101 15.05 -1.22 1.11
C TRP A 101 14.08 -0.65 2.17
N MET A 102 13.69 -1.45 3.15
CA MET A 102 12.78 -1.03 4.21
C MET A 102 13.33 0.18 4.98
N ARG A 103 14.64 0.19 5.29
CA ARG A 103 15.29 1.34 5.94
C ARG A 103 15.23 2.61 5.08
N PHE A 104 15.37 2.48 3.76
CA PHE A 104 15.29 3.62 2.85
C PHE A 104 13.85 4.12 2.70
N TYR A 105 12.91 3.20 2.45
CA TYR A 105 11.53 3.53 2.11
C TYR A 105 10.73 4.05 3.31
N PHE A 106 11.05 3.57 4.51
CA PHE A 106 10.44 4.00 5.77
C PHE A 106 11.39 4.89 6.59
N ASN A 107 12.11 5.79 5.91
CA ASN A 107 12.99 6.77 6.58
C ASN A 107 12.19 8.03 6.98
N PRO A 108 12.00 8.31 8.29
CA PRO A 108 11.22 9.48 8.73
C PRO A 108 11.88 10.83 8.42
N THR A 109 13.18 10.86 8.12
CA THR A 109 13.92 12.11 7.91
C THR A 109 14.13 12.45 6.42
N ASP A 110 14.02 11.47 5.52
CA ASP A 110 14.25 11.69 4.09
C ASP A 110 13.00 12.29 3.42
N ARG A 111 13.15 13.51 2.89
CA ARG A 111 12.09 14.27 2.22
C ARG A 111 12.22 14.29 0.70
N ARG A 112 13.19 13.59 0.13
CA ARG A 112 13.37 13.52 -1.33
C ARG A 112 12.16 12.84 -1.96
N VAL A 113 11.70 13.38 -3.08
CA VAL A 113 10.59 12.80 -3.84
C VAL A 113 11.10 11.56 -4.58
N VAL A 114 10.54 10.40 -4.23
CA VAL A 114 10.92 9.10 -4.80
C VAL A 114 9.93 8.65 -5.88
N TRP A 115 8.66 9.03 -5.77
CA TRP A 115 7.63 8.77 -6.76
C TRP A 115 6.43 9.70 -6.55
N TYR A 116 5.41 9.60 -7.40
CA TYR A 116 4.20 10.41 -7.33
C TYR A 116 2.95 9.54 -7.31
N ALA A 117 2.06 9.77 -6.35
CA ALA A 117 0.71 9.21 -6.42
C ALA A 117 -0.09 9.96 -7.48
N ARG A 118 -0.67 9.22 -8.43
CA ARG A 118 -1.30 9.72 -9.67
C ARG A 118 -2.82 9.61 -9.56
N MET A 119 -3.50 10.72 -9.21
CA MET A 119 -4.94 10.79 -8.89
C MET A 119 -5.82 11.34 -10.04
N LYS A 120 -5.37 11.21 -11.30
CA LYS A 120 -6.02 11.67 -12.54
C LYS A 120 -6.01 13.19 -12.73
N LEU A 121 -6.46 13.95 -11.74
CA LEU A 121 -6.51 15.43 -11.79
C LEU A 121 -5.26 16.08 -11.18
N PHE A 122 -4.74 15.53 -10.08
CA PHE A 122 -3.50 15.98 -9.44
C PHE A 122 -2.57 14.81 -9.11
N SER A 123 -1.31 15.12 -8.83
CA SER A 123 -0.35 14.12 -8.35
C SER A 123 0.27 14.56 -7.04
N ILE A 124 0.41 13.64 -6.09
CA ILE A 124 1.01 13.92 -4.79
C ILE A 124 2.46 13.45 -4.82
N PRO A 125 3.46 14.31 -4.56
CA PRO A 125 4.84 13.89 -4.42
C PRO A 125 4.98 13.02 -3.17
N VAL A 126 5.61 11.86 -3.30
CA VAL A 126 5.80 10.92 -2.20
C VAL A 126 7.27 10.85 -1.83
N SER A 127 7.54 11.09 -0.54
CA SER A 127 8.85 10.91 0.09
C SER A 127 8.83 9.72 1.06
N PRO A 128 10.00 9.17 1.41
CA PRO A 128 10.08 8.14 2.47
C PRO A 128 9.47 8.59 3.80
N SER A 129 9.64 9.86 4.17
CA SER A 129 9.03 10.42 5.39
C SER A 129 7.50 10.37 5.35
N LEU A 130 6.89 10.75 4.21
CA LEU A 130 5.44 10.67 4.03
C LEU A 130 4.95 9.21 4.12
N MET A 131 5.67 8.28 3.50
CA MET A 131 5.35 6.85 3.58
C MET A 131 5.41 6.34 5.03
N PHE A 132 6.46 6.68 5.77
CA PHE A 132 6.59 6.32 7.18
C PHE A 132 5.40 6.78 8.03
N PHE A 133 5.08 8.07 8.00
CA PHE A 133 3.99 8.61 8.81
C PHE A 133 2.61 8.12 8.36
N SER A 134 2.38 7.99 7.05
CA SER A 134 1.12 7.45 6.53
C SER A 134 0.91 5.97 6.92
N THR A 135 1.98 5.18 6.95
CA THR A 135 1.94 3.79 7.42
C THR A 135 1.67 3.71 8.91
N ILE A 136 2.32 4.53 9.75
CA ILE A 136 2.02 4.59 11.19
C ILE A 136 0.56 4.94 11.42
N MET A 137 0.06 5.97 10.75
CA MET A 137 -1.35 6.37 10.87
C MET A 137 -2.31 5.24 10.50
N ARG A 138 -2.04 4.50 9.42
CA ARG A 138 -2.86 3.35 9.02
C ARG A 138 -2.80 2.20 10.02
N VAL A 139 -1.63 1.91 10.58
CA VAL A 139 -1.49 0.90 11.64
C VAL A 139 -2.29 1.29 12.88
N ILE A 140 -2.26 2.57 13.28
CA ILE A 140 -3.08 3.07 14.39
C ILE A 140 -4.57 2.91 14.09
N ILE A 141 -5.03 3.30 12.89
CA ILE A 141 -6.43 3.13 12.48
C ILE A 141 -6.83 1.65 12.49
N MET A 142 -5.98 0.77 11.96
CA MET A 142 -6.22 -0.67 11.95
C MET A 142 -6.33 -1.23 13.38
N ILE A 143 -5.45 -0.81 14.28
CA ILE A 143 -5.51 -1.18 15.70
C ILE A 143 -6.86 -0.74 16.30
N ILE A 144 -7.27 0.51 16.09
CA ILE A 144 -8.57 1.01 16.57
C ILE A 144 -9.71 0.14 16.04
N LEU A 145 -9.73 -0.15 14.74
CA LEU A 145 -10.76 -0.99 14.10
C LEU A 145 -10.76 -2.45 14.56
N CYS A 146 -9.67 -2.96 15.15
CA CYS A 146 -9.65 -4.31 15.74
C CYS A 146 -10.24 -4.33 17.17
N TYR A 147 -10.26 -3.19 17.85
CA TYR A 147 -10.70 -3.07 19.24
C TYR A 147 -12.14 -2.57 19.40
N PHE A 148 -12.65 -1.80 18.44
CA PHE A 148 -14.05 -1.37 18.34
C PHE A 148 -14.84 -2.31 17.44
#